data_AF-A0A942FKT4-F1
#
_entry.id   AF-A0A942FKT4-F1
#
_cell.length_a   1.000
_cell.length_b   1.000
_cell.length_c   1.000
_cell.angle_alpha   90.00
_cell.angle_beta   90.00
_cell.angle_gamma   90.00
#
_symmetry.space_group_name_H-M   'P 1'
#
loop_
_entity.id
_entity.type
_entity.pdbx_description
1 polymer ?
#
loop_
_entity_poly.entity_id
_entity_poly.type
_entity_poly.pdbx_seq_one_letter_code
_entity_poly.pdbx_strand_id
1 'polypeptide(L)'
;MRLITGALILAGSLLTVTQAWAGEATPDPAGWQLVWSDEFDGTKLDKAKWKPEKSCWGGGNDERQCYTARPKNIVVEGGMLKLKAFREDFTGPDRPPEIASMPNPNRTQPFTSGKIRTRDIASWRYGKIEFRARVPKGQGAWPAVWMMPAEDHYGPWPLSGEIDILESVNQGALCPGCKGGVGENRSISALHFGDKPPRNQHIEMRVAPANLALVSDDFHVWTLEWGQGLMRFYLDGKLYWQVTASQWRTGSSKAKGNPLAPFDRHFYLMANLAIGGRLAEENNSGGIDLNAIPAEFAIDWIRVYQCGPDRETGLACMKDGKGGN
;
A
#
# COMPACT_ATOMS: atom_id res chain seq x y z
N MET A 1 63.06 -31.05 48.26
CA MET A 1 61.66 -30.60 48.38
C MET A 1 61.62 -29.10 48.08
N ARG A 2 61.34 -28.72 46.84
CA ARG A 2 61.12 -27.31 46.42
C ARG A 2 59.97 -27.32 45.42
N LEU A 3 58.85 -26.75 45.86
CA LEU A 3 57.62 -26.59 45.09
C LEU A 3 57.78 -25.39 44.16
N ILE A 4 57.47 -25.58 42.87
CA ILE A 4 57.33 -24.51 41.88
C ILE A 4 55.82 -24.22 41.79
N THR A 5 55.41 -23.03 42.20
CA THR A 5 54.05 -22.51 42.06
C THR A 5 53.91 -21.85 40.68
N GLY A 6 53.11 -22.44 39.80
CA GLY A 6 52.69 -21.83 38.54
C GLY A 6 51.45 -20.95 38.74
N ALA A 7 51.51 -19.71 38.28
CA ALA A 7 50.37 -18.80 38.27
C ALA A 7 49.58 -18.97 36.95
N LEU A 8 48.30 -19.30 37.06
CA LEU A 8 47.36 -19.36 35.94
C LEU A 8 46.71 -17.98 35.77
N ILE A 9 46.90 -17.32 34.63
CA ILE A 9 46.20 -16.07 34.29
C ILE A 9 44.94 -16.45 33.51
N LEU A 10 43.76 -16.33 34.14
CA LEU A 10 42.48 -16.37 33.44
C LEU A 10 42.19 -15.00 32.84
N ALA A 11 42.21 -14.89 31.51
CA ALA A 11 41.70 -13.74 30.78
C ALA A 11 40.16 -13.86 30.70
N GLY A 12 39.45 -13.09 31.52
CA GLY A 12 37.99 -12.94 31.43
C GLY A 12 37.61 -12.02 30.27
N SER A 13 36.93 -12.57 29.27
CA SER A 13 36.29 -11.79 28.20
C SER A 13 35.04 -11.09 28.74
N LEU A 14 35.09 -9.77 28.84
CA LEU A 14 33.91 -8.94 29.12
C LEU A 14 32.98 -8.93 27.89
N LEU A 15 31.89 -9.68 27.98
CA LEU A 15 30.74 -9.55 27.09
C LEU A 15 29.98 -8.27 27.47
N THR A 16 30.17 -7.21 26.68
CA THR A 16 29.31 -6.02 26.77
C THR A 16 27.95 -6.34 26.17
N VAL A 17 26.96 -6.56 27.01
CA VAL A 17 25.55 -6.59 26.60
C VAL A 17 25.14 -5.15 26.28
N THR A 18 25.06 -4.80 25.00
CA THR A 18 24.41 -3.56 24.57
C THR A 18 22.90 -3.76 24.73
N GLN A 19 22.37 -3.26 25.84
CA GLN A 19 20.93 -3.12 26.03
C GLN A 19 20.43 -2.12 24.99
N ALA A 20 19.72 -2.60 23.97
CA ALA A 20 19.01 -1.73 23.05
C ALA A 20 17.94 -0.99 23.87
N TRP A 21 18.10 0.31 24.03
CA TRP A 21 17.05 1.17 24.56
C TRP A 21 15.94 1.19 23.52
N ALA A 22 14.87 0.44 23.75
CA ALA A 22 13.60 0.70 23.12
C ALA A 22 13.17 2.09 23.59
N GLY A 23 13.42 3.12 22.78
CA GLY A 23 12.97 4.47 23.08
C GLY A 23 11.45 4.42 23.28
N GLU A 24 10.98 4.87 24.44
CA GLU A 24 9.58 5.18 24.63
C GLU A 24 9.19 6.17 23.53
N ALA A 25 8.27 5.76 22.65
CA ALA A 25 7.77 6.63 21.60
C ALA A 25 7.18 7.87 22.28
N THR A 26 7.78 9.04 22.03
CA THR A 26 7.19 10.32 22.45
C THR A 26 5.76 10.36 21.94
N PRO A 27 4.76 10.65 22.80
CA PRO A 27 3.36 10.67 22.38
C PRO A 27 3.20 11.59 21.16
N ASP A 28 2.60 11.09 20.08
CA ASP A 28 2.18 11.93 18.96
C ASP A 28 1.29 13.05 19.54
N PRO A 29 1.60 14.34 19.36
CA PRO A 29 0.79 15.43 19.89
C PRO A 29 -0.68 15.38 19.47
N ALA A 30 -0.98 14.72 18.34
CA ALA A 30 -2.35 14.50 17.88
C ALA A 30 -3.03 13.29 18.54
N GLY A 31 -2.32 12.49 19.35
CA GLY A 31 -2.88 11.34 20.07
C GLY A 31 -2.91 10.02 19.27
N TRP A 32 -2.25 9.97 18.11
CA TRP A 32 -2.08 8.73 17.35
C TRP A 32 -1.16 7.75 18.08
N GLN A 33 -1.56 6.49 18.13
CA GLN A 33 -0.80 5.40 18.73
C GLN A 33 -0.51 4.34 17.69
N LEU A 34 0.75 3.94 17.55
CA LEU A 34 1.15 2.86 16.63
C LEU A 34 0.51 1.54 17.11
N VAL A 35 -0.27 0.89 16.25
CA VAL A 35 -0.94 -0.38 16.56
C VAL A 35 -0.42 -1.55 15.73
N TRP A 36 0.22 -1.25 14.59
CA TRP A 36 0.81 -2.25 13.72
C TRP A 36 1.84 -1.59 12.81
N SER A 37 2.94 -2.30 12.51
CA SER A 37 3.90 -1.86 11.49
C SER A 37 4.65 -3.02 10.86
N ASP A 38 5.23 -2.75 9.70
CA ASP A 38 6.33 -3.52 9.16
C ASP A 38 7.43 -2.59 8.64
N GLU A 39 8.62 -2.72 9.20
CA GLU A 39 9.83 -1.97 8.83
C GLU A 39 10.72 -2.77 7.87
N PHE A 40 10.32 -4.00 7.52
CA PHE A 40 11.02 -4.86 6.56
C PHE A 40 12.51 -5.10 6.85
N ASP A 41 12.93 -5.01 8.12
CA ASP A 41 14.31 -5.26 8.59
C ASP A 41 14.76 -6.73 8.49
N GLY A 42 13.83 -7.64 8.20
CA GLY A 42 14.12 -9.06 8.05
C GLY A 42 14.87 -9.40 6.75
N THR A 43 15.00 -10.70 6.49
CA THR A 43 15.62 -11.23 5.25
C THR A 43 14.60 -11.91 4.32
N LYS A 44 13.32 -11.90 4.71
CA LYS A 44 12.20 -12.47 3.97
C LYS A 44 10.90 -11.81 4.41
N LEU A 45 9.87 -11.93 3.58
CA LEU A 45 8.52 -11.46 3.93
C LEU A 45 8.03 -12.13 5.22
N ASP A 46 7.59 -11.32 6.18
CA ASP A 46 6.96 -11.82 7.39
C ASP A 46 5.55 -12.33 7.08
N LYS A 47 5.39 -13.66 7.08
CA LYS A 47 4.11 -14.32 6.79
C LYS A 47 3.10 -14.23 7.93
N ALA A 48 3.52 -13.80 9.12
CA ALA A 48 2.59 -13.46 10.20
C ALA A 48 1.91 -12.10 9.95
N LYS A 49 2.47 -11.27 9.05
CA LYS A 49 1.92 -9.97 8.65
C LYS A 49 1.31 -9.99 7.25
N TRP A 50 1.86 -10.78 6.33
CA TRP A 50 1.53 -10.69 4.91
C TRP A 50 1.27 -12.04 4.25
N LYS A 51 0.24 -12.08 3.39
CA LYS A 51 -0.03 -13.16 2.45
C LYS A 51 0.29 -12.71 1.01
N PRO A 52 1.21 -13.37 0.31
CA PRO A 52 1.38 -13.18 -1.13
C PRO A 52 0.13 -13.61 -1.91
N GLU A 53 -0.26 -12.83 -2.93
CA GLU A 53 -1.25 -13.25 -3.93
C GLU A 53 -0.58 -14.15 -4.99
N LYS A 54 -1.32 -15.13 -5.51
CA LYS A 54 -0.90 -15.99 -6.61
C LYS A 54 -2.02 -16.09 -7.63
N SER A 55 -1.93 -15.33 -8.72
CA SER A 55 -2.96 -15.32 -9.76
C SER A 55 -2.49 -14.60 -11.01
N CYS A 56 -3.08 -14.96 -12.15
CA CYS A 56 -2.84 -14.39 -13.48
C CYS A 56 -4.07 -13.62 -14.02
N TRP A 57 -4.99 -13.28 -13.11
CA TRP A 57 -6.37 -12.84 -13.40
C TRP A 57 -6.46 -11.55 -14.21
N GLY A 58 -5.51 -10.65 -14.01
CA GLY A 58 -5.58 -9.28 -14.50
C GLY A 58 -6.36 -8.31 -13.59
N GLY A 59 -6.70 -8.72 -12.36
CA GLY A 59 -7.28 -7.85 -11.32
C GLY A 59 -8.69 -7.30 -11.59
N GLY A 60 -9.34 -7.68 -12.70
CA GLY A 60 -10.53 -6.98 -13.22
C GLY A 60 -10.20 -5.71 -14.01
N ASN A 61 -8.91 -5.42 -14.20
CA ASN A 61 -8.39 -4.22 -14.85
C ASN A 61 -7.57 -4.53 -16.11
N ASP A 62 -7.67 -5.75 -16.65
CA ASP A 62 -6.91 -6.21 -17.82
C ASP A 62 -5.38 -6.16 -17.66
N GLU A 63 -4.90 -6.29 -16.42
CA GLU A 63 -3.47 -6.30 -16.09
C GLU A 63 -2.76 -7.52 -16.73
N ARG A 64 -1.47 -7.37 -17.05
CA ARG A 64 -0.68 -8.29 -17.88
C ARG A 64 0.30 -9.17 -17.10
N GLN A 65 0.26 -9.15 -15.76
CA GLN A 65 1.15 -9.95 -14.92
C GLN A 65 0.46 -11.16 -14.27
N CYS A 66 1.24 -12.20 -14.01
CA CYS A 66 0.96 -13.14 -12.94
C CYS A 66 1.61 -12.64 -11.64
N TYR A 67 0.82 -12.44 -10.58
CA TYR A 67 1.36 -12.29 -9.24
C TYR A 67 1.91 -13.64 -8.76
N THR A 68 3.13 -13.64 -8.22
CA THR A 68 3.76 -14.85 -7.69
C THR A 68 4.33 -14.61 -6.29
N ALA A 69 4.53 -15.68 -5.54
CA ALA A 69 5.20 -15.66 -4.24
C ALA A 69 6.71 -15.97 -4.32
N ARG A 70 7.30 -15.91 -5.52
CA ARG A 70 8.71 -16.27 -5.71
C ARG A 70 9.62 -15.18 -5.13
N PRO A 71 10.77 -15.54 -4.54
CA PRO A 71 11.76 -14.57 -4.05
C PRO A 71 12.24 -13.60 -5.13
N LYS A 72 12.11 -13.93 -6.42
CA LYS A 72 12.42 -13.01 -7.52
C LYS A 72 11.46 -11.81 -7.57
N ASN A 73 10.17 -12.00 -7.25
CA ASN A 73 9.14 -10.96 -7.34
C ASN A 73 8.86 -10.26 -5.99
N ILE A 74 9.10 -10.93 -4.87
CA ILE A 74 8.89 -10.38 -3.52
C ILE A 74 10.19 -10.57 -2.75
N VAL A 75 10.94 -9.49 -2.61
CA VAL A 75 12.24 -9.45 -1.91
C VAL A 75 12.11 -8.60 -0.66
N VAL A 76 12.66 -9.06 0.46
CA VAL A 76 12.88 -8.23 1.64
C VAL A 76 14.38 -8.17 1.87
N GLU A 77 14.96 -7.00 1.69
CA GLU A 77 16.42 -6.79 1.72
C GLU A 77 16.75 -5.31 1.96
N GLY A 78 17.70 -5.07 2.87
CA GLY A 78 18.21 -3.72 3.15
C GLY A 78 17.18 -2.82 3.84
N GLY A 79 16.37 -3.40 4.74
CA GLY A 79 15.30 -2.66 5.45
C GLY A 79 14.13 -2.29 4.55
N MET A 80 13.91 -3.00 3.44
CA MET A 80 12.87 -2.66 2.47
C MET A 80 12.21 -3.90 1.90
N LEU A 81 10.91 -3.78 1.64
CA LEU A 81 10.19 -4.64 0.72
C LEU A 81 10.40 -4.13 -0.72
N LYS A 82 10.74 -5.02 -1.64
CA LYS A 82 10.85 -4.75 -3.07
C LYS A 82 9.91 -5.68 -3.83
N LEU A 83 8.87 -5.12 -4.43
CA LEU A 83 7.98 -5.82 -5.35
C LEU A 83 8.52 -5.61 -6.77
N LYS A 84 8.91 -6.70 -7.43
CA LYS A 84 9.65 -6.67 -8.69
C LYS A 84 8.87 -7.32 -9.82
N ALA A 85 8.77 -6.60 -10.93
CA ALA A 85 8.15 -7.09 -12.15
C ALA A 85 9.21 -7.50 -13.19
N PHE A 86 8.95 -8.59 -13.90
CA PHE A 86 9.83 -9.11 -14.96
C PHE A 86 9.02 -9.51 -16.17
N ARG A 87 9.61 -9.35 -17.35
CA ARG A 87 9.12 -9.95 -18.59
C ARG A 87 9.51 -11.42 -18.61
N GLU A 88 8.51 -12.28 -18.53
CA GLU A 88 8.63 -13.73 -18.69
C GLU A 88 7.23 -14.32 -18.83
N ASP A 89 7.06 -15.25 -19.78
CA ASP A 89 5.82 -16.00 -19.88
C ASP A 89 5.67 -16.88 -18.64
N PHE A 90 4.56 -16.73 -17.93
CA PHE A 90 4.27 -17.50 -16.73
C PHE A 90 2.84 -18.00 -16.75
N THR A 91 2.68 -19.29 -16.46
CA THR A 91 1.36 -19.92 -16.32
C THR A 91 1.08 -20.18 -14.84
N GLY A 92 -0.05 -19.67 -14.36
CA GLY A 92 -0.50 -19.87 -12.99
C GLY A 92 -2.02 -19.88 -12.90
N PRO A 93 -2.59 -20.01 -11.69
CA PRO A 93 -4.03 -19.95 -11.48
C PRO A 93 -4.60 -18.66 -12.08
N ASP A 94 -5.74 -18.72 -12.75
CA ASP A 94 -6.40 -17.54 -13.29
C ASP A 94 -6.74 -16.61 -12.13
N ARG A 95 -7.55 -17.06 -11.16
CA ARG A 95 -7.99 -16.24 -10.04
C ARG A 95 -7.27 -16.56 -8.73
N PRO A 96 -7.17 -15.60 -7.79
CA PRO A 96 -6.73 -15.93 -6.45
C PRO A 96 -7.79 -16.84 -5.78
N PRO A 97 -7.38 -17.74 -4.87
CA PRO A 97 -8.24 -18.82 -4.38
C PRO A 97 -9.49 -18.31 -3.66
N GLU A 98 -9.44 -17.08 -3.13
CA GLU A 98 -10.56 -16.49 -2.39
C GLU A 98 -11.78 -16.16 -3.28
N ILE A 99 -11.61 -16.07 -4.61
CA ILE A 99 -12.69 -15.71 -5.56
C ILE A 99 -12.75 -16.64 -6.79
N ALA A 100 -11.97 -17.73 -6.76
CA ALA A 100 -11.90 -18.67 -7.87
C ALA A 100 -13.10 -19.63 -7.87
N SER A 101 -13.62 -19.94 -9.06
CA SER A 101 -14.45 -21.13 -9.27
C SER A 101 -13.57 -22.38 -9.18
N MET A 102 -14.16 -23.53 -8.82
CA MET A 102 -13.47 -24.81 -8.79
C MET A 102 -13.95 -25.72 -9.94
N PRO A 103 -13.03 -26.26 -10.78
CA PRO A 103 -11.57 -26.07 -10.74
C PRO A 103 -11.16 -24.64 -11.16
N ASN A 104 -10.09 -24.13 -10.55
CA ASN A 104 -9.49 -22.85 -10.94
C ASN A 104 -8.63 -23.08 -12.19
N PRO A 105 -9.01 -22.55 -13.37
CA PRO A 105 -8.23 -22.75 -14.59
C PRO A 105 -6.88 -22.04 -14.47
N ASN A 106 -5.91 -22.44 -15.30
CA ASN A 106 -4.68 -21.70 -15.44
C ASN A 106 -4.80 -20.66 -16.56
N ARG A 107 -4.03 -19.57 -16.42
CA ARG A 107 -3.85 -18.53 -17.44
C ARG A 107 -2.37 -18.22 -17.59
N THR A 108 -1.95 -17.92 -18.82
CA THR A 108 -0.60 -17.46 -19.12
C THR A 108 -0.60 -15.95 -19.29
N GLN A 109 0.39 -15.29 -18.69
CA GLN A 109 0.62 -13.85 -18.83
C GLN A 109 2.10 -13.59 -19.16
N PRO A 110 2.42 -12.51 -19.90
CA PRO A 110 3.78 -12.21 -20.37
C PRO A 110 4.69 -11.55 -19.32
N PHE A 111 4.15 -11.24 -18.14
CA PHE A 111 4.90 -10.67 -17.03
C PHE A 111 4.65 -11.42 -15.74
N THR A 112 5.59 -11.31 -14.80
CA THR A 112 5.39 -11.69 -13.40
C THR A 112 5.64 -10.52 -12.48
N SER A 113 4.96 -10.49 -11.34
CA SER A 113 5.15 -9.45 -10.33
C SER A 113 4.80 -9.92 -8.92
N GLY A 114 4.86 -9.01 -7.95
CA GLY A 114 4.55 -9.25 -6.54
C GLY A 114 3.31 -8.48 -6.08
N LYS A 115 2.50 -9.13 -5.24
CA LYS A 115 1.39 -8.53 -4.47
C LYS A 115 1.32 -9.19 -3.11
N ILE A 116 1.20 -8.38 -2.06
CA ILE A 116 1.08 -8.84 -0.66
C ILE A 116 -0.14 -8.20 -0.01
N ARG A 117 -0.81 -8.95 0.86
CA ARG A 117 -2.08 -8.56 1.47
C ARG A 117 -2.06 -8.91 2.96
N THR A 118 -2.64 -8.06 3.80
CA THR A 118 -2.92 -8.36 5.22
C THR A 118 -4.25 -9.13 5.40
N ARG A 119 -4.88 -9.57 4.29
CA ARG A 119 -6.16 -10.28 4.28
C ARG A 119 -6.15 -11.52 5.21
N ASP A 120 -7.17 -11.60 6.06
CA ASP A 120 -7.33 -12.58 7.15
C ASP A 120 -6.13 -12.65 8.13
N ILE A 121 -5.34 -11.58 8.22
CA ILE A 121 -4.28 -11.39 9.21
C ILE A 121 -4.59 -10.16 10.06
N ALA A 122 -4.74 -8.99 9.40
CA ALA A 122 -5.00 -7.73 10.05
C ALA A 122 -5.93 -6.87 9.18
N SER A 123 -6.77 -6.09 9.83
CA SER A 123 -7.64 -5.11 9.19
C SER A 123 -8.04 -4.03 10.19
N TRP A 124 -8.30 -2.83 9.70
CA TRP A 124 -8.57 -1.67 10.55
C TRP A 124 -9.82 -0.96 10.09
N ARG A 125 -10.58 -0.45 11.05
CA ARG A 125 -11.62 0.56 10.81
C ARG A 125 -11.14 1.83 11.47
N TYR A 126 -11.01 2.88 10.67
CA TYR A 126 -10.42 4.16 11.05
C TYR A 126 -8.97 4.04 11.53
N GLY A 127 -8.22 5.13 11.42
CA GLY A 127 -6.81 5.17 11.74
C GLY A 127 -6.03 6.15 10.88
N LYS A 128 -4.73 6.19 11.12
CA LYS A 128 -3.74 6.79 10.23
C LYS A 128 -2.93 5.65 9.61
N ILE A 129 -2.92 5.54 8.29
CA ILE A 129 -2.09 4.60 7.55
C ILE A 129 -1.02 5.42 6.85
N GLU A 130 0.24 5.07 7.08
CA GLU A 130 1.37 5.79 6.53
C GLU A 130 2.40 4.81 5.99
N PHE A 131 3.01 5.14 4.86
CA PHE A 131 4.09 4.35 4.32
C PHE A 131 5.08 5.22 3.55
N ARG A 132 6.34 4.80 3.59
CA ARG A 132 7.42 5.42 2.82
C ARG A 132 7.81 4.51 1.67
N ALA A 133 7.71 5.00 0.44
CA ALA A 133 7.96 4.17 -0.73
C ALA A 133 8.56 4.98 -1.90
N ARG A 134 9.19 4.27 -2.84
CA ARG A 134 9.64 4.79 -4.12
C ARG A 134 9.04 3.96 -5.24
N VAL A 135 8.25 4.61 -6.08
CA VAL A 135 7.58 4.00 -7.23
C VAL A 135 8.53 3.83 -8.42
N PRO A 136 8.36 2.79 -9.28
CA PRO A 136 9.13 2.65 -10.50
C PRO A 136 8.85 3.76 -11.52
N LYS A 137 9.83 4.02 -12.38
CA LYS A 137 9.67 4.76 -13.64
C LYS A 137 9.14 3.85 -14.74
N GLY A 138 8.52 4.46 -15.74
CA GLY A 138 8.27 3.86 -17.04
C GLY A 138 6.80 3.57 -17.35
N GLN A 139 6.49 3.68 -18.63
CA GLN A 139 5.16 3.44 -19.20
C GLN A 139 4.74 1.98 -18.98
N GLY A 140 3.55 1.77 -18.42
CA GLY A 140 2.96 0.47 -18.13
C GLY A 140 3.16 -0.02 -16.70
N ALA A 141 4.04 0.57 -15.89
CA ALA A 141 4.16 0.20 -14.47
C ALA A 141 3.02 0.81 -13.65
N TRP A 142 2.39 0.01 -12.79
CA TRP A 142 1.29 0.42 -11.92
C TRP A 142 1.48 -0.08 -10.47
N PRO A 143 2.38 0.53 -9.69
CA PRO A 143 2.46 0.35 -8.24
C PRO A 143 1.19 0.85 -7.53
N ALA A 144 0.78 0.14 -6.48
CA ALA A 144 -0.30 0.58 -5.60
C ALA A 144 -0.10 0.16 -4.15
N VAL A 145 -0.58 1.00 -3.22
CA VAL A 145 -0.84 0.69 -1.81
C VAL A 145 -2.25 1.15 -1.49
N TRP A 146 -3.10 0.17 -1.17
CA TRP A 146 -4.54 0.35 -1.16
C TRP A 146 -5.20 -0.65 -0.21
N MET A 147 -6.49 -0.46 0.01
CA MET A 147 -7.25 -1.20 1.01
C MET A 147 -8.57 -1.69 0.44
N MET A 148 -8.96 -2.91 0.85
CA MET A 148 -10.23 -3.53 0.52
C MET A 148 -10.95 -3.96 1.80
N PRO A 149 -12.29 -4.07 1.78
CA PRO A 149 -13.05 -4.47 2.95
C PRO A 149 -12.68 -5.89 3.39
N ALA A 150 -12.51 -6.10 4.69
CA ALA A 150 -12.26 -7.43 5.27
C ALA A 150 -13.44 -8.38 5.04
N GLU A 151 -14.64 -7.83 4.99
CA GLU A 151 -15.88 -8.53 4.68
C GLU A 151 -16.71 -7.74 3.67
N ASP A 152 -17.34 -8.43 2.73
CA ASP A 152 -18.31 -7.85 1.78
C ASP A 152 -19.66 -7.53 2.47
N HIS A 153 -19.61 -6.79 3.59
CA HIS A 153 -20.77 -6.52 4.44
C HIS A 153 -21.93 -5.92 3.63
N TYR A 154 -21.65 -4.94 2.77
CA TYR A 154 -22.61 -4.28 1.90
C TYR A 154 -22.83 -5.00 0.56
N GLY A 155 -22.10 -6.08 0.30
CA GLY A 155 -22.11 -6.84 -0.94
C GLY A 155 -20.76 -6.79 -1.66
N PRO A 156 -20.63 -7.47 -2.82
CA PRO A 156 -19.38 -7.50 -3.58
C PRO A 156 -19.01 -6.11 -4.08
N TRP A 157 -17.76 -5.95 -4.53
CA TRP A 157 -17.27 -4.72 -5.12
C TRP A 157 -18.24 -4.12 -6.17
N PRO A 158 -18.48 -2.80 -6.16
CA PRO A 158 -17.87 -1.78 -5.28
C PRO A 158 -18.71 -1.50 -4.02
N LEU A 159 -19.75 -2.29 -3.73
CA LEU A 159 -20.74 -1.95 -2.72
C LEU A 159 -20.14 -1.80 -1.33
N SER A 160 -19.07 -2.54 -1.03
CA SER A 160 -18.35 -2.50 0.26
C SER A 160 -17.10 -1.59 0.25
N GLY A 161 -16.87 -0.86 -0.84
CA GLY A 161 -15.83 0.16 -0.93
C GLY A 161 -14.44 -0.37 -1.33
N GLU A 162 -13.57 0.57 -1.73
CA GLU A 162 -12.14 0.42 -1.97
C GLU A 162 -11.46 1.76 -1.66
N ILE A 163 -10.30 1.74 -1.01
CA ILE A 163 -9.54 2.94 -0.66
C ILE A 163 -8.13 2.85 -1.22
N ASP A 164 -7.83 3.68 -2.21
CA ASP A 164 -6.53 3.75 -2.86
C ASP A 164 -5.74 4.91 -2.28
N ILE A 165 -4.74 4.60 -1.44
CA ILE A 165 -3.89 5.61 -0.81
C ILE A 165 -2.84 6.09 -1.82
N LEU A 166 -2.23 5.13 -2.51
CA LEU A 166 -1.32 5.38 -3.62
C LEU A 166 -1.69 4.46 -4.77
N GLU A 167 -1.92 5.07 -5.93
CA GLU A 167 -1.66 4.49 -7.24
C GLU A 167 -0.72 5.42 -8.00
N SER A 168 0.08 4.86 -8.90
CA SER A 168 0.88 5.66 -9.83
C SER A 168 1.03 4.88 -11.11
N VAL A 169 0.89 5.56 -12.25
CA VAL A 169 1.11 4.94 -13.57
C VAL A 169 2.07 5.79 -14.39
N ASN A 170 2.84 5.13 -15.24
CA ASN A 170 3.57 5.76 -16.35
C ASN A 170 4.54 6.88 -15.96
N GLN A 171 5.16 6.83 -14.78
CA GLN A 171 6.04 7.89 -14.31
C GLN A 171 7.15 8.20 -15.33
N GLY A 172 7.28 9.47 -15.71
CA GLY A 172 8.21 9.96 -16.74
C GLY A 172 7.73 9.85 -18.18
N ALA A 173 6.58 9.21 -18.44
CA ALA A 173 5.99 9.18 -19.78
C ALA A 173 5.47 10.56 -20.20
N LEU A 174 5.33 10.79 -21.51
CA LEU A 174 4.80 12.05 -22.03
C LEU A 174 3.42 12.34 -21.44
N CYS A 175 3.27 13.50 -20.80
CA CYS A 175 2.04 13.91 -20.17
C CYS A 175 1.75 15.38 -20.52
N PRO A 176 0.88 15.65 -21.53
CA PRO A 176 0.56 17.01 -21.93
C PRO A 176 -0.06 17.86 -20.81
N GLY A 177 -0.73 17.24 -19.84
CA GLY A 177 -1.37 17.92 -18.71
C GLY A 177 -0.49 18.04 -17.45
N CYS A 178 0.72 17.51 -17.45
CA CYS A 178 1.59 17.51 -16.28
C CYS A 178 2.51 18.73 -16.27
N LYS A 179 2.83 19.20 -15.06
CA LYS A 179 3.71 20.36 -14.84
C LYS A 179 5.14 19.90 -14.55
N GLY A 180 6.11 20.79 -14.67
CA GLY A 180 7.52 20.52 -14.35
C GLY A 180 8.37 20.03 -15.53
N GLY A 181 7.75 19.65 -16.66
CA GLY A 181 8.49 19.29 -17.88
C GLY A 181 9.22 17.95 -17.83
N VAL A 182 8.88 17.09 -16.85
CA VAL A 182 9.53 15.79 -16.62
C VAL A 182 8.68 14.58 -17.07
N GLY A 183 7.49 14.81 -17.63
CA GLY A 183 6.50 13.77 -17.94
C GLY A 183 5.44 13.60 -16.86
N GLU A 184 4.78 12.45 -16.82
CA GLU A 184 3.86 12.09 -15.74
C GLU A 184 4.61 12.01 -14.42
N ASN A 185 4.23 12.87 -13.49
CA ASN A 185 4.87 13.07 -12.21
C ASN A 185 3.87 13.09 -11.07
N ARG A 186 2.67 12.55 -11.28
CA ARG A 186 1.61 12.53 -10.26
C ARG A 186 1.37 11.12 -9.78
N SER A 187 1.08 11.01 -8.49
CA SER A 187 0.38 9.87 -7.91
C SER A 187 -1.12 10.15 -7.86
N ILE A 188 -1.91 9.11 -7.66
CA ILE A 188 -3.37 9.12 -7.63
C ILE A 188 -3.80 8.52 -6.29
N SER A 189 -4.82 9.12 -5.69
CA SER A 189 -5.63 8.47 -4.65
C SER A 189 -7.06 8.43 -5.11
N ALA A 190 -7.75 7.35 -4.78
CA ALA A 190 -9.11 7.13 -5.21
C ALA A 190 -9.95 6.47 -4.13
N LEU A 191 -11.27 6.64 -4.25
CA LEU A 191 -12.26 5.91 -3.49
C LEU A 191 -13.25 5.30 -4.48
N HIS A 192 -13.42 3.98 -4.47
CA HIS A 192 -14.43 3.30 -5.28
C HIS A 192 -15.62 2.91 -4.42
N PHE A 193 -16.83 3.19 -4.91
CA PHE A 193 -18.09 2.96 -4.19
C PHE A 193 -19.26 2.89 -5.18
N GLY A 194 -20.49 3.06 -4.70
CA GLY A 194 -21.68 3.15 -5.54
C GLY A 194 -22.43 1.82 -5.59
N ASP A 195 -22.90 1.44 -6.77
CA ASP A 195 -23.66 0.20 -6.97
C ASP A 195 -22.88 -0.77 -7.88
N LYS A 196 -23.39 -1.98 -8.09
CA LYS A 196 -22.78 -2.97 -8.98
C LYS A 196 -22.58 -2.39 -10.39
N PRO A 197 -21.52 -2.81 -11.11
CA PRO A 197 -21.30 -2.41 -12.49
C PRO A 197 -22.57 -2.58 -13.35
N PRO A 198 -22.87 -1.62 -14.24
CA PRO A 198 -22.05 -0.45 -14.60
C PRO A 198 -22.31 0.81 -13.76
N ARG A 199 -23.03 0.71 -12.62
CA ARG A 199 -23.39 1.85 -11.76
C ARG A 199 -22.39 2.09 -10.62
N ASN A 200 -21.22 1.46 -10.70
CA ASN A 200 -20.09 1.74 -9.82
C ASN A 200 -19.61 3.18 -10.04
N GLN A 201 -19.06 3.79 -8.99
CA GLN A 201 -18.57 5.16 -9.01
C GLN A 201 -17.18 5.19 -8.39
N HIS A 202 -16.41 6.22 -8.74
CA HIS A 202 -15.20 6.56 -8.03
C HIS A 202 -15.02 8.07 -8.02
N ILE A 203 -14.22 8.54 -7.08
CA ILE A 203 -13.64 9.88 -7.07
C ILE A 203 -12.14 9.73 -6.89
N GLU A 204 -11.36 10.56 -7.55
CA GLU A 204 -9.90 10.54 -7.47
C GLU A 204 -9.33 11.95 -7.31
N MET A 205 -8.11 12.01 -6.80
CA MET A 205 -7.27 13.21 -6.80
C MET A 205 -5.86 12.83 -7.25
N ARG A 206 -5.25 13.67 -8.08
CA ARG A 206 -3.87 13.51 -8.54
C ARG A 206 -2.96 14.56 -7.94
N VAL A 207 -1.79 14.15 -7.47
CA VAL A 207 -0.83 15.04 -6.81
C VAL A 207 0.60 14.77 -7.28
N ALA A 208 1.31 15.84 -7.63
CA ALA A 208 2.76 15.81 -7.85
C ALA A 208 3.50 16.27 -6.58
N PRO A 209 4.75 15.85 -6.37
CA PRO A 209 5.60 16.39 -5.31
C PRO A 209 5.71 17.92 -5.42
N ALA A 210 5.97 18.60 -4.31
CA ALA A 210 5.96 20.06 -4.26
C ALA A 210 6.99 20.73 -5.20
N ASN A 211 8.10 20.06 -5.48
CA ASN A 211 9.13 20.50 -6.42
C ASN A 211 8.83 20.12 -7.89
N LEU A 212 7.69 19.47 -8.15
CA LEU A 212 7.26 18.96 -9.46
C LEU A 212 8.24 17.94 -10.09
N ALA A 213 9.15 17.36 -9.30
CA ALA A 213 10.00 16.26 -9.73
C ALA A 213 9.16 14.99 -9.97
N LEU A 214 9.77 13.97 -10.57
CA LEU A 214 9.10 12.67 -10.68
C LEU A 214 8.91 12.08 -9.28
N VAL A 215 7.72 11.53 -9.00
CA VAL A 215 7.45 10.76 -7.77
C VAL A 215 8.37 9.54 -7.65
N SER A 216 8.94 9.10 -8.77
CA SER A 216 9.84 7.96 -8.86
C SER A 216 11.32 8.31 -8.63
N ASP A 217 11.67 9.59 -8.47
CA ASP A 217 13.07 10.01 -8.23
C ASP A 217 13.53 9.71 -6.80
N ASP A 218 12.62 9.79 -5.83
CA ASP A 218 12.94 9.63 -4.40
C ASP A 218 11.86 8.82 -3.68
N PHE A 219 12.12 8.50 -2.42
CA PHE A 219 11.12 8.01 -1.50
C PHE A 219 10.24 9.15 -1.02
N HIS A 220 8.94 8.92 -1.06
CA HIS A 220 7.93 9.82 -0.52
C HIS A 220 7.14 9.13 0.58
N VAL A 221 6.51 9.94 1.44
CA VAL A 221 5.59 9.45 2.47
C VAL A 221 4.17 9.76 2.05
N TRP A 222 3.36 8.72 1.89
CA TRP A 222 1.91 8.87 1.72
C TRP A 222 1.22 8.55 3.03
N THR A 223 0.24 9.38 3.36
CA THR A 223 -0.55 9.22 4.59
C THR A 223 -2.02 9.29 4.24
N LEU A 224 -2.80 8.34 4.77
CA LEU A 224 -4.25 8.42 4.89
C LEU A 224 -4.58 8.61 6.37
N GLU A 225 -5.25 9.70 6.71
CA GLU A 225 -6.03 9.78 7.95
C GLU A 225 -7.49 9.49 7.64
N TRP A 226 -8.03 8.45 8.25
CA TRP A 226 -9.38 7.97 8.02
C TRP A 226 -10.13 7.93 9.36
N GLY A 227 -11.14 8.79 9.47
CA GLY A 227 -12.07 8.83 10.60
C GLY A 227 -13.51 8.64 10.13
N GLN A 228 -14.44 8.73 11.08
CA GLN A 228 -15.86 8.60 10.82
C GLN A 228 -16.35 9.72 9.90
N GLY A 229 -16.58 9.38 8.63
CA GLY A 229 -17.12 10.32 7.64
C GLY A 229 -16.12 11.34 7.10
N LEU A 230 -14.83 11.18 7.37
CA LEU A 230 -13.76 12.07 6.92
C LEU A 230 -12.52 11.27 6.56
N MET A 231 -11.96 11.55 5.37
CA MET A 231 -10.65 11.06 4.96
C MET A 231 -9.79 12.23 4.50
N ARG A 232 -8.50 12.21 4.88
CA ARG A 232 -7.49 13.20 4.48
C ARG A 232 -6.27 12.47 3.96
N PHE A 233 -5.80 12.86 2.79
CA PHE A 233 -4.65 12.27 2.11
C PHE A 233 -3.52 13.28 2.02
N TYR A 234 -2.31 12.81 2.34
CA TYR A 234 -1.12 13.63 2.40
C TYR A 234 0.00 13.00 1.56
N LEU A 235 0.79 13.87 0.93
CA LEU A 235 2.06 13.54 0.30
C LEU A 235 3.14 14.36 0.99
N ASP A 236 4.13 13.70 1.57
CA ASP A 236 5.22 14.30 2.34
C ASP A 236 4.71 15.28 3.41
N GLY A 237 3.67 14.86 4.14
CA GLY A 237 3.04 15.63 5.21
C GLY A 237 2.15 16.80 4.72
N LYS A 238 2.00 17.00 3.40
CA LYS A 238 1.13 18.05 2.84
C LYS A 238 -0.22 17.48 2.44
N LEU A 239 -1.29 18.00 3.05
CA LEU A 239 -2.67 17.67 2.68
C LEU A 239 -2.92 18.08 1.23
N TYR A 240 -3.36 17.15 0.39
CA TYR A 240 -3.75 17.44 -0.99
C TYR A 240 -5.18 17.02 -1.31
N TRP A 241 -5.78 16.16 -0.49
CA TRP A 241 -7.15 15.71 -0.70
C TRP A 241 -7.88 15.49 0.62
N GLN A 242 -9.09 16.03 0.71
CA GLN A 242 -10.00 15.79 1.82
C GLN A 242 -11.35 15.39 1.25
N VAL A 243 -11.92 14.30 1.79
CA VAL A 243 -13.21 13.76 1.37
C VAL A 243 -14.09 13.55 2.60
N THR A 244 -15.38 13.87 2.47
CA THR A 244 -16.36 13.64 3.53
C THR A 244 -17.47 12.68 3.11
N ALA A 245 -18.23 12.18 4.08
CA ALA A 245 -19.36 11.26 3.88
C ALA A 245 -20.40 11.74 2.86
N SER A 246 -20.48 13.05 2.55
CA SER A 246 -21.39 13.55 1.53
C SER A 246 -20.96 13.23 0.09
N GLN A 247 -19.72 12.78 -0.12
CA GLN A 247 -19.12 12.54 -1.44
C GLN A 247 -19.09 11.07 -1.84
N TRP A 248 -19.49 10.16 -0.95
CA TRP A 248 -19.60 8.74 -1.25
C TRP A 248 -20.97 8.17 -0.87
N ARG A 249 -21.26 6.98 -1.39
CA ARG A 249 -22.49 6.23 -1.08
C ARG A 249 -22.32 4.77 -1.48
N THR A 250 -23.21 3.92 -1.00
CA THR A 250 -23.37 2.54 -1.53
C THR A 250 -24.81 2.30 -1.95
N GLY A 251 -24.99 1.54 -3.04
CA GLY A 251 -26.29 1.08 -3.53
C GLY A 251 -26.89 -0.07 -2.70
N SER A 252 -26.18 -0.53 -1.67
CA SER A 252 -26.61 -1.64 -0.83
C SER A 252 -27.83 -1.29 0.02
N SER A 253 -28.84 -2.16 0.02
CA SER A 253 -29.99 -2.03 0.90
C SER A 253 -29.62 -2.12 2.40
N LYS A 254 -28.49 -2.76 2.72
CA LYS A 254 -27.96 -2.85 4.10
C LYS A 254 -27.45 -1.50 4.64
N ALA A 255 -27.21 -0.52 3.78
CA ALA A 255 -26.75 0.81 4.16
C ALA A 255 -27.89 1.85 4.27
N LYS A 256 -29.16 1.42 4.21
CA LYS A 256 -30.30 2.34 4.26
C LYS A 256 -30.26 3.19 5.52
N GLY A 257 -30.14 4.51 5.35
CA GLY A 257 -30.04 5.47 6.47
C GLY A 257 -28.65 5.60 7.07
N ASN A 258 -27.63 4.96 6.51
CA ASN A 258 -26.23 5.07 6.96
C ASN A 258 -25.40 5.89 5.96
N PRO A 259 -25.15 7.18 6.23
CA PRO A 259 -24.34 8.03 5.34
C PRO A 259 -22.84 7.71 5.37
N LEU A 260 -22.37 6.92 6.34
CA LEU A 260 -20.95 6.60 6.49
C LEU A 260 -20.51 5.45 5.58
N ALA A 261 -21.46 4.63 5.12
CA ALA A 261 -21.20 3.50 4.26
C ALA A 261 -20.69 3.94 2.87
N PRO A 262 -19.73 3.22 2.27
CA PRO A 262 -19.25 1.90 2.71
C PRO A 262 -17.99 1.92 3.59
N PHE A 263 -17.42 3.09 3.87
CA PHE A 263 -16.12 3.24 4.54
C PHE A 263 -16.24 3.30 6.08
N ASP A 264 -17.18 2.54 6.63
CA ASP A 264 -17.45 2.41 8.07
C ASP A 264 -17.20 0.99 8.58
N ARG A 265 -16.48 0.17 7.81
CA ARG A 265 -16.12 -1.22 8.10
C ARG A 265 -14.61 -1.41 8.20
N HIS A 266 -14.18 -2.60 8.60
CA HIS A 266 -12.76 -2.95 8.62
C HIS A 266 -12.25 -3.19 7.20
N PHE A 267 -11.08 -2.64 6.89
CA PHE A 267 -10.39 -2.80 5.61
C PHE A 267 -9.01 -3.42 5.86
N TYR A 268 -8.62 -4.40 5.03
CA TYR A 268 -7.27 -4.93 4.99
C TYR A 268 -6.43 -4.15 3.99
N LEU A 269 -5.15 -3.98 4.31
CA LEU A 269 -4.16 -3.29 3.49
C LEU A 269 -3.47 -4.27 2.52
N MET A 270 -3.07 -3.77 1.36
CA MET A 270 -2.23 -4.48 0.40
C MET A 270 -1.30 -3.57 -0.39
N ALA A 271 -0.27 -4.16 -0.96
CA ALA A 271 0.68 -3.51 -1.85
C ALA A 271 0.96 -4.42 -3.06
N ASN A 272 1.03 -3.84 -4.25
CA ASN A 272 1.36 -4.55 -5.49
C ASN A 272 2.12 -3.68 -6.49
N LEU A 273 2.68 -4.35 -7.49
CA LEU A 273 3.15 -3.74 -8.72
C LEU A 273 2.46 -4.42 -9.91
N ALA A 274 1.39 -3.84 -10.44
CA ALA A 274 0.76 -4.30 -11.68
C ALA A 274 1.56 -3.83 -12.91
N ILE A 275 1.36 -4.50 -14.04
CA ILE A 275 1.92 -4.14 -15.35
C ILE A 275 0.79 -4.08 -16.39
N GLY A 276 0.69 -2.96 -17.09
CA GLY A 276 -0.39 -2.67 -18.04
C GLY A 276 -1.75 -2.53 -17.37
N GLY A 277 -2.80 -2.88 -18.09
CA GLY A 277 -4.18 -2.75 -17.62
C GLY A 277 -4.77 -1.37 -17.90
N ARG A 278 -6.08 -1.25 -17.73
CA ARG A 278 -6.89 -0.09 -18.17
C ARG A 278 -6.33 1.24 -17.68
N LEU A 279 -6.01 1.38 -16.39
CA LEU A 279 -5.48 2.65 -15.88
C LEU A 279 -4.16 3.04 -16.56
N ALA A 280 -3.19 2.12 -16.63
CA ALA A 280 -1.88 2.41 -17.23
C ALA A 280 -1.96 2.60 -18.76
N GLU A 281 -2.79 1.81 -19.46
CA GLU A 281 -2.89 1.81 -20.92
C GLU A 281 -3.85 2.90 -21.46
N GLU A 282 -4.78 3.43 -20.65
CA GLU A 282 -5.68 4.54 -21.02
C GLU A 282 -5.12 5.93 -20.62
N ASN A 283 -4.06 5.98 -19.81
CA ASN A 283 -3.36 7.22 -19.46
C ASN A 283 -2.10 7.43 -20.33
N ASN A 284 -1.77 8.70 -20.59
CA ASN A 284 -0.58 9.12 -21.36
C ASN A 284 -0.58 8.58 -22.80
N SER A 285 0.53 7.97 -23.23
CA SER A 285 0.69 7.39 -24.57
C SER A 285 0.13 5.97 -24.69
N GLY A 286 -0.36 5.41 -23.59
CA GLY A 286 -0.87 4.04 -23.52
C GLY A 286 0.20 2.97 -23.71
N GLY A 287 -0.23 1.70 -23.68
CA GLY A 287 0.65 0.55 -23.84
C GLY A 287 1.66 0.36 -22.71
N ILE A 288 2.66 -0.49 -22.98
CA ILE A 288 3.74 -0.86 -22.05
C ILE A 288 5.08 -0.65 -22.76
N ASP A 289 5.98 0.13 -22.15
CA ASP A 289 7.36 0.20 -22.61
C ASP A 289 8.14 -0.99 -22.06
N LEU A 290 8.50 -1.92 -22.93
CA LEU A 290 9.24 -3.12 -22.54
C LEU A 290 10.65 -2.82 -22.02
N ASN A 291 11.23 -1.67 -22.36
CA ASN A 291 12.54 -1.25 -21.84
C ASN A 291 12.46 -0.74 -20.39
N ALA A 292 11.26 -0.43 -19.90
CA ALA A 292 11.03 -0.08 -18.51
C ALA A 292 10.91 -1.30 -17.58
N ILE A 293 10.99 -2.52 -18.11
CA ILE A 293 10.92 -3.77 -17.36
C ILE A 293 12.30 -4.45 -17.40
N PRO A 294 12.93 -4.79 -16.25
CA PRO A 294 12.32 -4.95 -14.93
C PRO A 294 12.01 -3.64 -14.22
N ALA A 295 10.89 -3.64 -13.49
CA ALA A 295 10.46 -2.54 -12.64
C ALA A 295 10.48 -2.97 -11.16
N GLU A 296 10.78 -2.03 -10.27
CA GLU A 296 10.86 -2.26 -8.82
C GLU A 296 10.03 -1.20 -8.09
N PHE A 297 9.09 -1.66 -7.26
CA PHE A 297 8.40 -0.84 -6.28
C PHE A 297 8.99 -1.13 -4.90
N ALA A 298 9.69 -0.14 -4.33
CA ALA A 298 10.39 -0.26 -3.07
C ALA A 298 9.60 0.42 -1.95
N ILE A 299 9.38 -0.28 -0.84
CA ILE A 299 8.67 0.21 0.34
C ILE A 299 9.60 0.03 1.54
N ASP A 300 9.91 1.13 2.20
CA ASP A 300 10.79 1.23 3.37
C ASP A 300 10.05 0.75 4.62
N TRP A 301 8.85 1.28 4.86
CA TRP A 301 8.01 0.83 5.96
C TRP A 301 6.54 1.10 5.68
N ILE A 302 5.69 0.38 6.40
CA ILE A 302 4.25 0.61 6.48
C ILE A 302 3.86 0.63 7.96
N ARG A 303 3.16 1.67 8.39
CA ARG A 303 2.74 1.88 9.78
C ARG A 303 1.25 2.20 9.82
N VAL A 304 0.57 1.61 10.79
CA VAL A 304 -0.85 1.85 11.08
C VAL A 304 -0.99 2.33 12.51
N TYR A 305 -1.66 3.46 12.68
CA TYR A 305 -1.94 4.08 13.95
C TYR A 305 -3.44 4.17 14.18
N GLN A 306 -3.86 4.14 15.44
CA GLN A 306 -5.23 4.44 15.83
C GLN A 306 -5.25 5.55 16.86
N CYS A 307 -6.37 6.28 16.89
CA CYS A 307 -6.52 7.41 17.79
C CYS A 307 -6.72 6.90 19.22
N GLY A 308 -5.73 7.10 20.09
CA GLY A 308 -5.80 6.73 21.50
C GLY A 308 -7.01 7.29 22.24
N PRO A 309 -7.28 8.61 22.17
CA PRO A 309 -8.43 9.22 22.86
C PRO A 309 -9.78 8.94 22.21
N ASP A 310 -9.84 8.41 20.98
CA ASP A 310 -11.08 8.24 20.21
C ASP A 310 -10.94 7.14 19.15
N ARG A 311 -10.83 5.89 19.62
CA ARG A 311 -10.66 4.74 18.72
C ARG A 311 -11.90 4.43 17.88
N GLU A 312 -13.08 4.83 18.36
CA GLU A 312 -14.35 4.53 17.69
C GLU A 312 -14.62 5.40 16.47
N THR A 313 -14.19 6.67 16.48
CA THR A 313 -14.42 7.57 15.34
C THR A 313 -13.11 8.07 14.70
N GLY A 314 -12.00 8.06 15.43
CA GLY A 314 -10.71 8.57 14.98
C GLY A 314 -10.63 10.11 14.91
N LEU A 315 -11.76 10.82 15.06
CA LEU A 315 -11.85 12.24 14.77
C LEU A 315 -11.12 13.11 15.79
N ALA A 316 -10.98 12.68 17.05
CA ALA A 316 -10.23 13.46 18.03
C ALA A 316 -8.76 13.69 17.63
N CYS A 317 -8.14 12.73 16.93
CA CYS A 317 -6.76 12.84 16.47
C CYS A 317 -6.60 13.54 15.11
N MET A 318 -7.72 13.86 14.45
CA MET A 318 -7.77 14.59 13.18
C MET A 318 -8.14 16.08 13.38
N LYS A 319 -8.29 16.53 14.63
CA LYS A 319 -8.53 17.93 14.96
C LYS A 319 -7.18 18.64 14.97
N ASP A 320 -6.88 19.28 13.85
CA ASP A 320 -5.59 19.89 13.51
C ASP A 320 -4.84 20.52 14.70
N GLY A 321 -3.58 20.12 14.87
CA GLY A 321 -2.58 20.97 15.50
C GLY A 321 -2.42 22.25 14.68
N LYS A 322 -3.17 23.29 15.07
CA LYS A 322 -3.11 24.68 14.60
C LYS A 322 -3.62 24.93 13.17
N GLY A 323 -4.86 25.41 13.10
CA GLY A 323 -5.17 26.51 12.18
C GLY A 323 -4.26 27.69 12.51
N GLY A 324 -3.36 28.03 11.59
CA GLY A 324 -2.64 29.29 11.62
C GLY A 324 -3.61 30.41 11.24
N ASN A 325 -3.79 31.36 12.16
CA ASN A 325 -4.26 32.72 11.87
C ASN A 325 -3.45 33.37 10.74
#